data_AF-A0A1G5ISH9-F1
#
_entry.id   AF-A0A1G5ISH9-F1
#
_cell.length_a   1.000
_cell.length_b   1.000
_cell.length_c   1.000
_cell.angle_alpha   90.00
_cell.angle_beta   90.00
_cell.angle_gamma   90.00
#
_symmetry.space_group_name_H-M   'P 1'
#
loop_
_entity.id
_entity.type
_entity.pdbx_description
1 polymer ?
#
loop_
_entity_poly.entity_id
_entity_poly.type
_entity_poly.pdbx_seq_one_letter_code
_entity_poly.pdbx_strand_id
1 'polypeptide(L)'
;MKRKTIATIISLILVATLLCGCGNSESLLVRILQQVAGESETGTEAVQPGDDAATDTQTVAASTESVDSNAAEDTEQTDEKESDAEKPDYEALYAPVLDETLEKIYDRLESDDPVRYVPSGIVEMIMYEPTESLLDEVCYVIEDVSGDGIPELLMGYDSESEEQETSYIMGVYTLKNDEPYCTIDGMARSSFRWMGNGYFYYIGSGGAAYTYIGKCHLSEDGAEIIWDDYYFTDPTEDGMDVEYYHNTTGSDDTDESEVFDGDFWSVTDKLMYRCKTIAWSPMRSYEAKTGGHSGTSDSGSGEGSVQMFEIPDAGSGEIKIDINGNGQTDVIPYKMTADQYDDVEYLELKIDDTKYRIEDGLYCFASYGLKCYWIRDDRTDGSEYLWINYTTDGDYQDTAMYWFTGDEFVFLDEMDGVPLFGKFNEHHKFVSDTPDDPYDFLVQHLEQKLGTLSVTQRCRIDADGCPVAIDDYMYYQTGTKAFITAAKEIPCKFRADEYTDAEKATSIEEGAGVIPYGTDGQTFIDLCVEGSDGLYRIYIGRDDISSWYLTYKDGLVGSDLLTDCFDGLVFAG
;
A
#
# COMPACT_ATOMS: atom_id res chain seq x y z
N MET A 1 6.52 -15.90 -45.51
CA MET A 1 6.31 -16.11 -44.05
C MET A 1 7.52 -15.63 -43.23
N LYS A 2 8.08 -14.42 -43.51
CA LYS A 2 9.32 -13.93 -42.88
C LYS A 2 9.40 -12.42 -42.61
N ARG A 3 8.37 -11.63 -42.94
CA ARG A 3 8.36 -10.17 -42.72
C ARG A 3 7.36 -9.71 -41.65
N LYS A 4 6.16 -10.31 -41.62
CA LYS A 4 5.16 -10.04 -40.56
C LYS A 4 5.67 -10.47 -39.17
N THR A 5 6.27 -11.66 -39.06
CA THR A 5 6.84 -12.18 -37.81
C THR A 5 8.00 -11.34 -37.26
N ILE A 6 8.77 -10.66 -38.13
CA ILE A 6 9.88 -9.79 -37.69
C ILE A 6 9.34 -8.44 -37.21
N ALA A 7 8.28 -7.91 -37.84
CA ALA A 7 7.63 -6.67 -37.40
C ALA A 7 6.91 -6.84 -36.05
N THR A 8 6.29 -8.00 -35.80
CA THR A 8 5.66 -8.31 -34.51
C THR A 8 6.69 -8.44 -33.38
N ILE A 9 7.84 -9.09 -33.64
CA ILE A 9 8.93 -9.22 -32.65
C ILE A 9 9.60 -7.87 -32.35
N ILE A 10 9.78 -7.00 -33.36
CA ILE A 10 10.33 -5.65 -33.14
C ILE A 10 9.35 -4.76 -32.37
N SER A 11 8.05 -4.89 -32.62
CA SER A 11 7.02 -4.13 -31.87
C SER A 11 6.91 -4.59 -30.41
N LEU A 12 7.04 -5.90 -30.15
CA LEU A 12 7.09 -6.45 -28.78
C LEU A 12 8.34 -6.00 -28.01
N ILE A 13 9.48 -5.83 -28.70
CA ILE A 13 10.71 -5.32 -28.10
C ILE A 13 10.61 -3.81 -27.83
N LEU A 14 9.92 -3.05 -28.70
CA LEU A 14 9.71 -1.61 -28.50
C LEU A 14 8.80 -1.33 -27.28
N VAL A 15 7.75 -2.14 -27.11
CA VAL A 15 6.86 -2.11 -25.92
C VAL A 15 7.64 -2.50 -24.65
N ALA A 16 8.54 -3.48 -24.72
CA ALA A 16 9.40 -3.84 -23.60
C ALA A 16 10.45 -2.76 -23.25
N THR A 17 10.89 -1.93 -24.21
CA THR A 17 11.82 -0.82 -23.92
C THR A 17 11.13 0.45 -23.41
N LEU A 18 9.84 0.66 -23.72
CA LEU A 18 9.06 1.77 -23.17
C LEU A 18 8.57 1.50 -21.73
N LEU A 19 8.56 0.23 -21.31
CA LEU A 19 8.09 -0.21 -19.97
C LEU A 19 9.22 -0.54 -18.98
N CYS A 20 10.48 -0.50 -19.42
CA CYS A 20 11.64 -0.69 -18.56
C CYS A 20 12.36 0.64 -18.38
N GLY A 21 11.92 1.43 -17.41
CA GLY A 21 12.74 2.50 -16.84
C GLY A 21 13.96 1.87 -16.16
N CYS A 22 15.06 1.75 -16.91
CA CYS A 22 16.38 1.43 -16.36
C CYS A 22 17.36 2.46 -16.89
N GLY A 23 17.77 3.39 -16.01
CA GLY A 23 18.92 4.26 -16.21
C GLY A 23 20.20 3.45 -16.43
N ASN A 24 20.59 3.27 -17.69
CA ASN A 24 21.94 3.42 -18.24
C ASN A 24 21.96 2.86 -19.67
N SER A 25 21.65 3.72 -20.63
CA SER A 25 21.88 3.46 -22.05
C SER A 25 23.38 3.31 -22.31
N GLU A 26 23.85 2.07 -22.57
CA GLU A 26 24.83 1.75 -23.63
C GLU A 26 25.39 0.32 -23.57
N SER A 27 25.32 -0.42 -22.46
CA SER A 27 26.10 -1.67 -22.33
C SER A 27 25.41 -2.98 -22.74
N LEU A 28 24.07 -3.02 -22.80
CA LEU A 28 23.33 -4.27 -23.07
C LEU A 28 23.13 -4.53 -24.59
N LEU A 29 22.76 -3.48 -25.34
CA LEU A 29 22.55 -3.56 -26.79
C LEU A 29 23.82 -3.95 -27.55
N VAL A 30 24.99 -3.42 -27.15
CA VAL A 30 26.28 -3.75 -27.77
C VAL A 30 26.67 -5.21 -27.54
N ARG A 31 26.38 -5.76 -26.35
CA ARG A 31 26.67 -7.17 -26.01
C ARG A 31 25.78 -8.13 -26.79
N ILE A 32 24.49 -7.81 -26.95
CA ILE A 32 23.55 -8.63 -27.72
C ILE A 32 23.89 -8.56 -29.23
N LEU A 33 24.24 -7.39 -29.76
CA LEU A 33 24.63 -7.24 -31.16
C LEU A 33 25.96 -7.95 -31.50
N GLN A 34 26.92 -8.00 -30.57
CA GLN A 34 28.16 -8.77 -30.76
C GLN A 34 27.92 -10.29 -30.74
N GLN A 35 26.91 -10.76 -30.02
CA GLN A 35 26.58 -12.17 -29.91
C GLN A 35 25.76 -12.69 -31.11
N VAL A 36 24.99 -11.81 -31.75
CA VAL A 36 24.25 -12.11 -33.00
C VAL A 36 25.12 -11.94 -34.25
N ALA A 37 26.15 -11.08 -34.23
CA ALA A 37 27.07 -10.86 -35.35
C ALA A 37 28.17 -11.92 -35.49
N GLY A 38 28.31 -12.86 -34.53
CA GLY A 38 29.35 -13.88 -34.50
C GLY A 38 29.17 -15.06 -35.46
N GLU A 39 28.03 -15.17 -36.15
CA GLU A 39 27.74 -16.26 -37.09
C GLU A 39 27.45 -15.76 -38.51
N SER A 40 28.42 -15.08 -39.15
CA SER A 40 28.64 -15.18 -40.60
C SER A 40 29.91 -14.42 -41.01
N GLU A 41 31.06 -15.08 -40.99
CA GLU A 41 32.17 -14.66 -41.85
C GLU A 41 31.92 -15.21 -43.27
N THR A 42 31.91 -14.34 -44.27
CA THR A 42 32.69 -14.52 -45.51
C THR A 42 32.68 -13.23 -46.35
N GLY A 43 33.88 -12.62 -46.45
CA GLY A 43 34.44 -11.80 -47.56
C GLY A 43 33.58 -10.70 -48.20
N THR A 44 34.06 -9.48 -48.48
CA THR A 44 35.40 -8.99 -48.81
C THR A 44 35.34 -7.46 -48.96
N GLU A 45 36.42 -6.79 -48.55
CA GLU A 45 36.99 -5.53 -49.04
C GLU A 45 36.10 -4.32 -49.46
N ALA A 46 36.20 -3.28 -48.61
CA ALA A 46 36.70 -1.92 -48.88
C ALA A 46 36.17 -1.11 -50.09
N VAL A 47 35.74 0.14 -49.80
CA VAL A 47 36.37 1.42 -50.23
C VAL A 47 35.41 2.60 -49.92
N GLN A 48 35.92 3.60 -49.18
CA GLN A 48 35.41 4.98 -48.99
C GLN A 48 35.52 5.82 -50.30
N PRO A 49 35.15 7.12 -50.42
CA PRO A 49 34.41 8.06 -49.54
C PRO A 49 33.35 8.89 -50.34
N GLY A 50 32.76 9.93 -49.71
CA GLY A 50 32.53 11.19 -50.42
C GLY A 50 31.22 11.94 -50.12
N ASP A 51 31.32 12.91 -49.21
CA ASP A 51 30.97 14.33 -49.32
C ASP A 51 29.73 14.86 -50.07
N ASP A 52 29.26 15.96 -49.49
CA ASP A 52 28.63 17.17 -50.06
C ASP A 52 27.09 17.31 -50.04
N ALA A 53 26.65 17.96 -48.96
CA ALA A 53 26.26 19.39 -48.91
C ALA A 53 24.99 19.91 -49.63
N ALA A 54 24.24 20.67 -48.82
CA ALA A 54 23.49 21.90 -49.12
C ALA A 54 22.23 21.71 -49.98
N THR A 55 21.11 22.41 -49.85
CA THR A 55 20.61 23.66 -49.24
C THR A 55 19.08 23.57 -49.50
N ASP A 56 18.12 24.33 -48.98
CA ASP A 56 18.06 25.71 -48.59
C ASP A 56 16.74 25.94 -47.83
N THR A 57 16.76 26.99 -47.02
CA THR A 57 15.65 27.50 -46.22
C THR A 57 14.99 28.66 -46.96
N GLN A 58 13.71 28.93 -46.71
CA GLN A 58 13.17 30.25 -46.28
C GLN A 58 11.73 30.52 -46.74
N THR A 59 10.86 30.62 -45.72
CA THR A 59 10.11 31.81 -45.26
C THR A 59 9.51 32.81 -46.27
N VAL A 60 8.28 33.27 -46.01
CA VAL A 60 7.92 34.63 -45.52
C VAL A 60 6.42 34.96 -45.75
N ALA A 61 5.85 35.63 -44.74
CA ALA A 61 4.86 36.72 -44.74
C ALA A 61 3.37 36.50 -44.39
N ALA A 62 3.03 37.23 -43.32
CA ALA A 62 1.75 37.68 -42.78
C ALA A 62 0.81 38.41 -43.74
N SER A 63 -0.49 38.48 -43.36
CA SER A 63 -1.32 39.69 -43.49
C SER A 63 -2.51 39.66 -42.52
N THR A 64 -2.77 40.81 -41.91
CA THR A 64 -3.91 41.22 -41.07
C THR A 64 -5.16 41.60 -41.88
N GLU A 65 -6.36 41.43 -41.33
CA GLU A 65 -7.47 42.41 -41.47
C GLU A 65 -8.57 42.23 -40.41
N SER A 66 -9.09 43.37 -39.95
CA SER A 66 -10.13 43.64 -38.92
C SER A 66 -11.46 44.03 -39.58
N VAL A 67 -12.62 43.90 -38.90
CA VAL A 67 -13.68 44.95 -38.75
C VAL A 67 -14.75 44.53 -37.70
N ASP A 68 -15.08 45.51 -36.85
CA ASP A 68 -16.14 45.69 -35.82
C ASP A 68 -17.62 45.44 -36.18
N SER A 69 -18.46 45.18 -35.17
CA SER A 69 -19.51 46.13 -34.70
C SER A 69 -20.29 45.69 -33.45
N ASN A 70 -20.44 46.65 -32.53
CA ASN A 70 -21.20 46.66 -31.26
C ASN A 70 -22.73 46.59 -31.40
N ALA A 71 -23.41 46.05 -30.37
CA ALA A 71 -24.55 46.69 -29.70
C ALA A 71 -24.87 45.99 -28.35
N ALA A 72 -25.13 46.80 -27.32
CA ALA A 72 -25.40 46.43 -25.93
C ALA A 72 -26.88 46.64 -25.56
N GLU A 73 -27.37 45.88 -24.57
CA GLU A 73 -28.43 46.19 -23.57
C GLU A 73 -28.46 44.97 -22.62
N ASP A 74 -27.85 45.05 -21.42
CA ASP A 74 -28.41 45.51 -20.13
C ASP A 74 -29.60 44.68 -19.62
N THR A 75 -29.34 43.75 -18.70
CA THR A 75 -30.29 43.39 -17.64
C THR A 75 -29.59 42.74 -16.44
N GLU A 76 -29.55 43.51 -15.35
CA GLU A 76 -29.64 43.13 -13.92
C GLU A 76 -28.65 42.11 -13.32
N GLN A 77 -27.64 42.70 -12.64
CA GLN A 77 -26.98 42.16 -11.46
C GLN A 77 -28.00 41.72 -10.40
N THR A 78 -27.99 40.43 -10.07
CA THR A 78 -28.17 39.97 -8.70
C THR A 78 -26.78 39.72 -8.13
N ASP A 79 -26.29 40.68 -7.35
CA ASP A 79 -25.15 40.50 -6.44
C ASP A 79 -25.54 39.45 -5.40
N GLU A 80 -25.29 38.17 -5.70
CA GLU A 80 -25.01 37.21 -4.65
C GLU A 80 -23.64 37.58 -4.09
N LYS A 81 -23.66 38.12 -2.88
CA LYS A 81 -22.47 38.18 -2.03
C LYS A 81 -21.96 36.74 -1.90
N GLU A 82 -20.96 36.38 -2.69
CA GLU A 82 -19.98 35.37 -2.29
C GLU A 82 -19.54 35.77 -0.88
N SER A 83 -19.88 34.93 0.08
CA SER A 83 -19.26 35.00 1.38
C SER A 83 -17.77 34.85 1.15
N ASP A 84 -17.01 35.81 1.66
CA ASP A 84 -15.55 35.76 1.84
C ASP A 84 -15.23 34.68 2.90
N ALA A 85 -15.71 33.46 2.66
CA ALA A 85 -15.27 32.27 3.34
C ALA A 85 -13.83 32.08 2.86
N GLU A 86 -12.91 32.21 3.82
CA GLU A 86 -11.49 31.97 3.61
C GLU A 86 -11.34 30.66 2.84
N LYS A 87 -10.82 30.72 1.59
CA LYS A 87 -10.62 29.51 0.78
C LYS A 87 -9.77 28.55 1.61
N PRO A 88 -10.18 27.27 1.74
CA PRO A 88 -9.41 26.30 2.50
C PRO A 88 -7.95 26.26 2.02
N ASP A 89 -7.01 26.08 2.95
CA ASP A 89 -5.63 25.73 2.60
C ASP A 89 -5.63 24.26 2.13
N TYR A 90 -5.91 24.05 0.85
CA TYR A 90 -5.98 22.70 0.27
C TYR A 90 -4.65 21.95 0.39
N GLU A 91 -3.52 22.65 0.36
CA GLU A 91 -2.22 22.01 0.59
C GLU A 91 -2.10 21.46 2.02
N ALA A 92 -2.73 22.10 3.01
CA ALA A 92 -2.83 21.53 4.37
C ALA A 92 -3.78 20.32 4.44
N LEU A 93 -4.85 20.29 3.65
CA LEU A 93 -5.76 19.13 3.58
C LEU A 93 -5.11 17.93 2.90
N TYR A 94 -4.22 18.18 1.94
CA TYR A 94 -3.43 17.15 1.26
C TYR A 94 -2.09 16.82 1.92
N ALA A 95 -1.76 17.49 3.02
CA ALA A 95 -0.53 17.25 3.78
C ALA A 95 -0.30 15.76 4.11
N PRO A 96 -1.31 14.93 4.48
CA PRO A 96 -1.08 13.51 4.73
C PRO A 96 -0.44 12.75 3.56
N VAL A 97 -0.79 13.10 2.32
CA VAL A 97 -0.22 12.48 1.11
C VAL A 97 1.20 12.98 0.86
N LEU A 98 1.41 14.29 0.96
CA LEU A 98 2.68 14.96 0.68
C LEU A 98 3.74 14.64 1.75
N ASP A 99 3.35 14.64 3.02
CA ASP A 99 4.21 14.32 4.15
C ASP A 99 4.65 12.85 4.10
N GLU A 100 3.73 11.91 3.89
CA GLU A 100 4.09 10.48 3.77
C GLU A 100 4.98 10.22 2.54
N THR A 101 4.70 10.85 1.40
CA THR A 101 5.56 10.71 0.22
C THR A 101 6.97 11.25 0.47
N LEU A 102 7.08 12.41 1.13
CA LEU A 102 8.37 12.99 1.48
C LEU A 102 9.13 12.11 2.48
N GLU A 103 8.46 11.59 3.50
CA GLU A 103 8.99 10.63 4.47
C GLU A 103 9.57 9.40 3.75
N LYS A 104 8.80 8.74 2.88
CA LYS A 104 9.25 7.53 2.18
C LYS A 104 10.39 7.78 1.19
N ILE A 105 10.47 8.98 0.60
CA ILE A 105 11.64 9.36 -0.22
C ILE A 105 12.92 9.42 0.65
N TYR A 106 12.82 9.93 1.87
CA TYR A 106 13.95 10.02 2.81
C TYR A 106 14.32 8.67 3.43
N ASP A 107 13.34 7.96 3.96
CA ASP A 107 13.54 6.75 4.75
C ASP A 107 13.77 5.50 3.90
N ARG A 108 13.43 5.58 2.61
CA ARG A 108 13.34 4.46 1.66
C ARG A 108 12.23 3.49 2.02
N LEU A 109 11.90 2.65 1.05
CA LEU A 109 10.95 1.56 1.22
C LEU A 109 11.70 0.23 1.22
N GLU A 110 11.46 -0.58 2.26
CA GLU A 110 11.73 -2.01 2.23
C GLU A 110 10.59 -2.76 1.50
N SER A 111 10.79 -4.04 1.15
CA SER A 111 9.87 -4.77 0.26
C SER A 111 8.43 -4.90 0.79
N ASP A 112 8.21 -4.60 2.06
CA ASP A 112 6.96 -4.82 2.79
C ASP A 112 6.51 -3.59 3.62
N ASP A 113 7.13 -2.42 3.41
CA ASP A 113 6.70 -1.19 4.09
C ASP A 113 5.30 -0.79 3.62
N PRO A 114 4.31 -0.69 4.52
CA PRO A 114 3.00 -0.22 4.12
C PRO A 114 3.07 1.26 3.78
N VAL A 115 2.41 1.62 2.68
CA VAL A 115 2.13 3.00 2.31
C VAL A 115 0.61 3.21 2.27
N ARG A 116 0.13 4.26 2.91
CA ARG A 116 -1.30 4.60 2.99
C ARG A 116 -1.72 5.45 1.80
N TYR A 117 -0.95 6.49 1.50
CA TYR A 117 -1.30 7.47 0.48
C TYR A 117 -0.34 7.46 -0.69
N VAL A 118 0.90 7.00 -0.55
CA VAL A 118 1.89 7.09 -1.64
C VAL A 118 1.41 6.25 -2.85
N PRO A 119 1.31 6.84 -4.06
CA PRO A 119 0.87 6.09 -5.23
C PRO A 119 1.87 5.01 -5.62
N SER A 120 1.37 3.89 -6.16
CA SER A 120 2.14 2.68 -6.46
C SER A 120 3.34 2.97 -7.37
N GLY A 121 3.20 3.85 -8.35
CA GLY A 121 4.30 4.25 -9.23
C GLY A 121 5.40 5.05 -8.52
N ILE A 122 5.06 5.85 -7.50
CA ILE A 122 6.06 6.54 -6.67
C ILE A 122 6.78 5.54 -5.76
N VAL A 123 6.07 4.53 -5.23
CA VAL A 123 6.68 3.41 -4.50
C VAL A 123 7.75 2.71 -5.36
N GLU A 124 7.41 2.37 -6.61
CA GLU A 124 8.36 1.77 -7.55
C GLU A 124 9.59 2.68 -7.75
N MET A 125 9.39 3.98 -7.93
CA MET A 125 10.49 4.94 -8.07
C MET A 125 11.39 4.97 -6.82
N ILE A 126 10.82 4.97 -5.61
CA ILE A 126 11.57 4.98 -4.34
C ILE A 126 12.47 3.73 -4.21
N MET A 127 11.99 2.58 -4.67
CA MET A 127 12.74 1.31 -4.63
C MET A 127 13.95 1.29 -5.57
N TYR A 128 13.89 1.99 -6.71
CA TYR A 128 14.91 1.88 -7.76
C TYR A 128 15.84 3.10 -7.89
N GLU A 129 15.40 4.30 -7.53
CA GLU A 129 16.13 5.55 -7.80
C GLU A 129 16.79 6.15 -6.55
N PRO A 130 17.88 6.93 -6.65
CA PRO A 130 18.49 7.61 -5.51
C PRO A 130 17.61 8.72 -4.88
N THR A 131 17.55 8.83 -3.54
CA THR A 131 16.78 9.85 -2.77
C THR A 131 16.95 11.28 -3.29
N GLU A 132 18.20 11.71 -3.53
CA GLU A 132 18.46 13.07 -4.00
C GLU A 132 17.89 13.34 -5.41
N SER A 133 17.77 12.30 -6.25
CA SER A 133 17.10 12.40 -7.56
C SER A 133 15.59 12.53 -7.36
N LEU A 134 15.03 11.71 -6.47
CA LEU A 134 13.59 11.65 -6.21
C LEU A 134 13.01 12.97 -5.68
N LEU A 135 13.74 13.71 -4.84
CA LEU A 135 13.28 15.00 -4.33
C LEU A 135 13.10 16.05 -5.43
N ASP A 136 13.85 15.95 -6.53
CA ASP A 136 13.75 16.86 -7.68
C ASP A 136 12.84 16.32 -8.79
N GLU A 137 12.73 15.00 -8.92
CA GLU A 137 11.94 14.33 -9.96
C GLU A 137 10.48 14.15 -9.57
N VAL A 138 10.20 13.69 -8.35
CA VAL A 138 8.84 13.55 -7.84
C VAL A 138 8.27 14.94 -7.57
N CYS A 139 7.12 15.20 -8.16
CA CYS A 139 6.46 16.49 -8.17
C CYS A 139 4.99 16.36 -7.78
N TYR A 140 4.40 17.49 -7.37
CA TYR A 140 2.98 17.62 -7.11
C TYR A 140 2.42 18.96 -7.63
N VAL A 141 1.10 19.00 -7.82
CA VAL A 141 0.34 20.23 -8.08
C VAL A 141 -1.06 20.08 -7.51
N ILE A 142 -1.64 21.19 -7.05
CA ILE A 142 -3.02 21.23 -6.55
C ILE A 142 -3.83 22.09 -7.52
N GLU A 143 -4.71 21.47 -8.29
CA GLU A 143 -5.48 22.09 -9.37
C GLU A 143 -6.86 21.45 -9.46
N ASP A 144 -7.90 22.27 -9.69
CA ASP A 144 -9.27 21.81 -9.93
C ASP A 144 -9.39 21.22 -11.34
N VAL A 145 -9.27 19.89 -11.40
CA VAL A 145 -9.30 19.10 -12.64
C VAL A 145 -10.65 18.45 -12.87
N SER A 146 -11.49 18.27 -11.84
CA SER A 146 -12.89 17.82 -11.96
C SER A 146 -13.83 18.95 -12.39
N GLY A 147 -13.55 20.19 -12.01
CA GLY A 147 -14.32 21.39 -12.32
C GLY A 147 -15.42 21.72 -11.31
N ASP A 148 -15.41 21.15 -10.11
CA ASP A 148 -16.41 21.39 -9.05
C ASP A 148 -16.05 22.55 -8.11
N GLY A 149 -14.86 23.14 -8.29
CA GLY A 149 -14.35 24.21 -7.44
C GLY A 149 -13.53 23.73 -6.23
N ILE A 150 -13.35 22.42 -6.05
CA ILE A 150 -12.47 21.79 -5.05
C ILE A 150 -11.25 21.24 -5.80
N PRO A 151 -10.05 21.82 -5.62
CA PRO A 151 -8.88 21.37 -6.36
C PRO A 151 -8.38 20.01 -5.89
N GLU A 152 -8.00 19.16 -6.84
CA GLU A 152 -7.36 17.87 -6.58
C GLU A 152 -5.84 17.98 -6.45
N LEU A 153 -5.25 17.08 -5.66
CA LEU A 153 -3.80 16.85 -5.65
C LEU A 153 -3.43 15.88 -6.79
N LEU A 154 -2.56 16.32 -7.70
CA LEU A 154 -1.93 15.47 -8.69
C LEU A 154 -0.47 15.25 -8.29
N MET A 155 0.01 14.01 -8.38
CA MET A 155 1.41 13.65 -8.14
C MET A 155 1.99 12.94 -9.36
N GLY A 156 3.24 13.25 -9.68
CA GLY A 156 3.85 12.74 -10.90
C GLY A 156 5.24 13.31 -11.19
N TYR A 157 5.67 13.17 -12.44
CA TYR A 157 6.94 13.70 -12.92
C TYR A 157 6.87 13.95 -14.42
N ASP A 158 7.76 14.80 -14.94
CA ASP A 158 7.92 15.00 -16.37
C ASP A 158 8.92 13.99 -16.94
N SER A 159 8.57 13.39 -18.07
CA SER A 159 9.46 12.54 -18.84
C SER A 159 9.71 13.14 -20.22
N GLU A 160 10.98 13.29 -20.56
CA GLU A 160 11.42 13.54 -21.91
C GLU A 160 11.61 12.21 -22.66
N SER A 161 10.89 12.05 -23.77
CA SER A 161 11.19 11.04 -24.79
C SER A 161 11.74 11.72 -26.05
N GLU A 162 12.35 10.96 -26.95
CA GLU A 162 12.88 11.50 -28.23
C GLU A 162 11.81 12.23 -29.07
N GLU A 163 10.52 11.95 -28.82
CA GLU A 163 9.40 12.46 -29.60
C GLU A 163 8.66 13.62 -28.92
N GLN A 164 8.56 13.62 -27.59
CA GLN A 164 7.79 14.61 -26.83
C GLN A 164 8.08 14.56 -25.32
N GLU A 165 8.00 15.73 -24.65
CA GLU A 165 7.95 15.88 -23.19
C GLU A 165 6.48 15.76 -22.70
N THR A 166 6.23 14.88 -21.72
CA THR A 166 4.89 14.65 -21.16
C THR A 166 4.94 14.46 -19.65
N SER A 167 3.93 14.94 -18.93
CA SER A 167 3.76 14.63 -17.52
C SER A 167 3.10 13.27 -17.34
N TYR A 168 3.79 12.41 -16.62
CA TYR A 168 3.22 11.20 -16.07
C TYR A 168 2.49 11.52 -14.77
N ILE A 169 1.32 10.92 -14.59
CA ILE A 169 0.50 11.03 -13.40
C ILE A 169 0.58 9.70 -12.66
N MET A 170 1.15 9.72 -11.47
CA MET A 170 1.29 8.57 -10.59
C MET A 170 0.13 8.50 -9.59
N GLY A 171 -0.39 9.64 -9.14
CA GLY A 171 -1.54 9.70 -8.24
C GLY A 171 -2.43 10.91 -8.50
N VAL A 172 -3.73 10.74 -8.29
CA VAL A 172 -4.70 11.84 -8.21
C VAL A 172 -5.60 11.65 -7.01
N TYR A 173 -5.70 12.67 -6.16
CA TYR A 173 -6.47 12.63 -4.92
C TYR A 173 -7.51 13.74 -4.90
N THR A 174 -8.78 13.37 -4.70
CA THR A 174 -9.85 14.32 -4.34
C THR A 174 -10.02 14.36 -2.81
N LEU A 175 -10.82 15.30 -2.30
CA LEU A 175 -11.20 15.34 -0.89
C LEU A 175 -12.59 14.71 -0.70
N LYS A 176 -12.68 13.69 0.15
CA LYS A 176 -13.96 13.18 0.66
C LYS A 176 -14.02 13.44 2.15
N ASN A 177 -15.00 14.24 2.57
CA ASN A 177 -15.14 14.67 3.97
C ASN A 177 -13.83 15.30 4.52
N ASP A 178 -13.20 16.17 3.73
CA ASP A 178 -11.92 16.82 4.03
C ASP A 178 -10.70 15.88 4.17
N GLU A 179 -10.83 14.60 3.81
CA GLU A 179 -9.72 13.64 3.75
C GLU A 179 -9.30 13.30 2.32
N PRO A 180 -7.99 13.14 2.04
CA PRO A 180 -7.51 12.69 0.74
C PRO A 180 -8.03 11.29 0.36
N TYR A 181 -8.67 11.21 -0.80
CA TYR A 181 -9.16 9.96 -1.41
C TYR A 181 -8.47 9.78 -2.77
N CYS A 182 -7.72 8.68 -2.91
CA CYS A 182 -7.04 8.35 -4.17
C CYS A 182 -8.06 7.89 -5.23
N THR A 183 -8.16 8.65 -6.32
CA THR A 183 -9.03 8.33 -7.47
C THR A 183 -8.27 7.67 -8.60
N ILE A 184 -7.02 8.07 -8.84
CA ILE A 184 -6.12 7.46 -9.84
C ILE A 184 -4.87 6.99 -9.12
N ASP A 185 -4.54 5.71 -9.25
CA ASP A 185 -3.26 5.11 -8.84
C ASP A 185 -2.55 4.52 -10.07
N GLY A 186 -1.45 5.13 -10.47
CA GLY A 186 -0.67 4.78 -11.64
C GLY A 186 0.63 4.06 -11.27
N MET A 187 1.05 3.10 -12.09
CA MET A 187 2.31 2.36 -11.97
C MET A 187 2.90 2.02 -13.35
N ALA A 188 4.11 1.44 -13.41
CA ALA A 188 4.82 1.18 -14.67
C ALA A 188 3.99 0.40 -15.72
N ARG A 189 3.11 -0.51 -15.28
CA ARG A 189 2.25 -1.32 -16.18
C ARG A 189 0.82 -0.80 -16.34
N SER A 190 0.49 0.33 -15.71
CA SER A 190 -0.84 0.95 -15.68
C SER A 190 -0.63 2.45 -15.46
N SER A 191 -0.25 3.16 -16.51
CA SER A 191 0.25 4.53 -16.41
C SER A 191 -0.74 5.55 -16.97
N PHE A 192 -0.78 6.71 -16.34
CA PHE A 192 -1.57 7.86 -16.76
C PHE A 192 -0.67 9.00 -17.19
N ARG A 193 -1.11 9.78 -18.18
CA ARG A 193 -0.42 11.00 -18.63
C ARG A 193 -1.40 12.15 -18.79
N TRP A 194 -0.93 13.36 -18.50
CA TRP A 194 -1.75 14.56 -18.58
C TRP A 194 -2.04 14.97 -20.03
N MET A 195 -3.32 15.18 -20.37
CA MET A 195 -3.74 15.72 -21.68
C MET A 195 -4.17 17.20 -21.61
N GLY A 196 -4.24 17.78 -20.41
CA GLY A 196 -4.80 19.11 -20.17
C GLY A 196 -6.31 19.09 -19.98
N ASN A 197 -6.81 20.12 -19.28
CA ASN A 197 -8.24 20.37 -19.06
C ASN A 197 -8.98 19.20 -18.39
N GLY A 198 -8.37 18.58 -17.38
CA GLY A 198 -8.98 17.49 -16.61
C GLY A 198 -8.98 16.11 -17.29
N TYR A 199 -8.33 15.98 -18.45
CA TYR A 199 -8.27 14.72 -19.18
C TYR A 199 -6.92 14.02 -19.02
N PHE A 200 -6.99 12.70 -18.94
CA PHE A 200 -5.87 11.79 -18.81
C PHE A 200 -5.85 10.79 -19.96
N TYR A 201 -4.64 10.47 -20.40
CA TYR A 201 -4.35 9.36 -21.29
C TYR A 201 -3.90 8.17 -20.45
N TYR A 202 -4.59 7.05 -20.58
CA TYR A 202 -4.28 5.79 -19.92
C TYR A 202 -3.61 4.81 -20.88
N ILE A 203 -2.56 4.13 -20.41
CA ILE A 203 -2.00 2.97 -21.07
C ILE A 203 -1.62 1.89 -20.05
N GLY A 204 -2.09 0.67 -20.28
CA GLY A 204 -1.85 -0.48 -19.42
C GLY A 204 -1.42 -1.73 -20.18
N SER A 205 -0.83 -2.69 -19.47
CA SER A 205 -0.45 -3.99 -20.01
C SER A 205 -0.69 -5.13 -19.03
N GLY A 206 -1.53 -6.09 -19.44
CA GLY A 206 -1.78 -7.37 -18.73
C GLY A 206 -0.82 -8.49 -19.17
N GLY A 207 -0.09 -8.31 -20.27
CA GLY A 207 0.86 -9.27 -20.80
C GLY A 207 0.97 -9.17 -22.32
N ALA A 208 1.61 -10.16 -22.96
CA ALA A 208 1.88 -10.11 -24.41
C ALA A 208 0.64 -10.00 -25.30
N ALA A 209 -0.52 -10.45 -24.83
CA ALA A 209 -1.80 -10.41 -25.54
C ALA A 209 -2.78 -9.35 -25.01
N TYR A 210 -2.43 -8.65 -23.92
CA TYR A 210 -3.33 -7.72 -23.21
C TYR A 210 -2.70 -6.34 -23.13
N THR A 211 -3.22 -5.42 -23.92
CA THR A 211 -2.87 -4.00 -23.95
C THR A 211 -4.14 -3.20 -23.74
N TYR A 212 -4.08 -2.18 -22.90
CA TYR A 212 -5.20 -1.31 -22.58
C TYR A 212 -4.83 0.13 -22.92
N ILE A 213 -5.74 0.88 -23.50
CA ILE A 213 -5.55 2.27 -23.93
C ILE A 213 -6.83 3.02 -23.63
N GLY A 214 -6.75 4.20 -23.04
CA GLY A 214 -7.96 5.00 -22.88
C GLY A 214 -7.74 6.50 -22.75
N LYS A 215 -8.85 7.20 -22.89
CA LYS A 215 -9.01 8.61 -22.52
C LYS A 215 -10.05 8.67 -21.42
N CYS A 216 -9.72 9.34 -20.33
CA CYS A 216 -10.62 9.51 -19.21
C CYS A 216 -10.51 10.90 -18.58
N HIS A 217 -11.46 11.19 -17.70
CA HIS A 217 -11.50 12.35 -16.81
C HIS A 217 -12.09 11.91 -15.47
N LEU A 218 -12.11 12.81 -14.48
CA LEU A 218 -12.76 12.53 -13.21
C LEU A 218 -14.27 12.80 -13.29
N SER A 219 -15.06 12.14 -12.44
CA SER A 219 -16.44 12.52 -12.16
C SER A 219 -16.53 13.95 -11.61
N GLU A 220 -17.74 14.51 -11.60
CA GLU A 220 -17.97 15.87 -11.10
C GLU A 220 -17.49 16.04 -9.65
N ASP A 221 -17.59 15.02 -8.80
CA ASP A 221 -17.08 15.03 -7.43
C ASP A 221 -15.62 14.57 -7.28
N GLY A 222 -14.90 14.41 -8.40
CA GLY A 222 -13.50 13.97 -8.44
C GLY A 222 -13.26 12.52 -7.99
N ALA A 223 -14.30 11.77 -7.63
CA ALA A 223 -14.22 10.50 -6.90
C ALA A 223 -14.09 9.25 -7.77
N GLU A 224 -14.42 9.33 -9.06
CA GLU A 224 -14.44 8.21 -9.99
C GLU A 224 -13.75 8.55 -11.30
N ILE A 225 -13.19 7.54 -11.97
CA ILE A 225 -12.68 7.68 -13.33
C ILE A 225 -13.83 7.48 -14.32
N ILE A 226 -14.08 8.48 -15.15
CA ILE A 226 -15.05 8.41 -16.24
C ILE A 226 -14.31 8.19 -17.56
N TRP A 227 -14.58 7.05 -18.19
CA TRP A 227 -13.97 6.66 -19.46
C TRP A 227 -14.71 7.31 -20.63
N ASP A 228 -14.02 8.19 -21.35
CA ASP A 228 -14.52 8.74 -22.61
C ASP A 228 -14.37 7.72 -23.75
N ASP A 229 -13.24 7.01 -23.74
CA ASP A 229 -12.88 5.96 -24.69
C ASP A 229 -11.97 4.96 -23.99
N TYR A 230 -12.26 3.67 -24.08
CA TYR A 230 -11.45 2.59 -23.57
C TYR A 230 -11.30 1.52 -24.64
N TYR A 231 -10.06 1.15 -24.95
CA TYR A 231 -9.70 0.15 -25.93
C TYR A 231 -8.84 -0.92 -25.28
N PHE A 232 -9.09 -2.17 -25.61
CA PHE A 232 -8.26 -3.28 -25.13
C PHE A 232 -8.09 -4.38 -26.16
N THR A 233 -7.10 -5.24 -25.93
CA THR A 233 -6.86 -6.45 -26.70
C THR A 233 -7.19 -7.69 -25.89
N ASP A 234 -7.82 -8.67 -26.53
CA ASP A 234 -8.10 -9.98 -25.95
C ASP A 234 -7.67 -11.09 -26.93
N PRO A 235 -7.10 -12.22 -26.47
CA PRO A 235 -6.74 -13.31 -27.36
C PRO A 235 -7.98 -13.93 -28.02
N THR A 236 -7.85 -14.31 -29.28
CA THR A 236 -8.88 -15.09 -29.97
C THR A 236 -9.12 -16.43 -29.26
N GLU A 237 -10.28 -17.07 -29.49
CA GLU A 237 -10.64 -18.36 -28.86
C GLU A 237 -9.57 -19.46 -29.06
N ASP A 238 -8.82 -19.41 -30.17
CA ASP A 238 -7.72 -20.35 -30.45
C ASP A 238 -6.35 -19.92 -29.88
N GLY A 239 -6.26 -18.73 -29.28
CA GLY A 239 -5.08 -18.14 -28.65
C GLY A 239 -3.94 -17.79 -29.63
N MET A 240 -4.23 -17.75 -30.94
CA MET A 240 -3.22 -17.58 -31.99
C MET A 240 -3.09 -16.15 -32.49
N ASP A 241 -4.09 -15.30 -32.24
CA ASP A 241 -4.13 -13.88 -32.59
C ASP A 241 -4.78 -13.07 -31.45
N VAL A 242 -4.85 -11.74 -31.61
CA VAL A 242 -5.60 -10.85 -30.71
C VAL A 242 -6.72 -10.15 -31.48
N GLU A 243 -7.87 -10.02 -30.82
CA GLU A 243 -8.97 -9.16 -31.25
C GLU A 243 -8.95 -7.86 -30.43
N TYR A 244 -9.50 -6.79 -30.99
CA TYR A 244 -9.49 -5.46 -30.40
C TYR A 244 -10.92 -5.08 -30.03
N TYR A 245 -11.08 -4.44 -28.88
CA TYR A 245 -12.38 -4.07 -28.34
C TYR A 245 -12.39 -2.61 -27.94
N HIS A 246 -13.59 -2.01 -27.92
CA HIS A 246 -13.84 -0.64 -27.47
C HIS A 246 -15.09 -0.58 -26.60
N ASN A 247 -15.03 0.22 -25.55
CA ASN A 247 -16.18 0.64 -24.76
C ASN A 247 -15.92 2.00 -24.10
N THR A 248 -16.87 2.43 -23.26
CA THR A 248 -16.81 3.67 -22.46
C THR A 248 -17.05 3.39 -20.97
N THR A 249 -16.99 2.12 -20.57
CA THR A 249 -17.18 1.68 -19.18
C THR A 249 -15.85 1.46 -18.48
N GLY A 250 -14.76 1.24 -19.23
CA GLY A 250 -13.46 0.84 -18.70
C GLY A 250 -13.34 -0.65 -18.39
N SER A 251 -14.35 -1.44 -18.78
CA SER A 251 -14.39 -2.90 -18.59
C SER A 251 -13.50 -3.60 -19.64
N ASP A 252 -12.80 -4.66 -19.26
CA ASP A 252 -12.12 -5.57 -20.18
C ASP A 252 -12.98 -6.81 -20.54
N ASP A 253 -14.28 -6.76 -20.24
CA ASP A 253 -15.24 -7.78 -20.65
C ASP A 253 -15.62 -7.62 -22.13
N THR A 254 -15.37 -8.67 -22.91
CA THR A 254 -15.71 -8.72 -24.34
C THR A 254 -17.21 -8.78 -24.58
N ASP A 255 -18.00 -9.30 -23.65
CA ASP A 255 -19.47 -9.35 -23.75
C ASP A 255 -20.13 -7.97 -23.54
N GLU A 256 -19.42 -7.04 -22.88
CA GLU A 256 -19.85 -5.66 -22.63
C GLU A 256 -19.28 -4.66 -23.66
N SER A 257 -18.53 -5.15 -24.65
CA SER A 257 -17.72 -4.32 -25.55
C SER A 257 -18.04 -4.51 -27.02
N GLU A 258 -17.71 -3.51 -27.83
CA GLU A 258 -17.81 -3.59 -29.28
C GLU A 258 -16.47 -4.01 -29.89
N VAL A 259 -16.50 -4.90 -30.88
CA VAL A 259 -15.28 -5.23 -31.66
C VAL A 259 -14.81 -3.99 -32.41
N PHE A 260 -13.55 -3.63 -32.20
CA PHE A 260 -12.90 -2.48 -32.80
C PHE A 260 -12.13 -2.87 -34.07
N ASP A 261 -12.74 -2.61 -35.23
CA ASP A 261 -12.14 -2.90 -36.54
C ASP A 261 -11.12 -1.82 -37.01
N GLY A 262 -10.77 -0.86 -36.15
CA GLY A 262 -9.87 0.24 -36.46
C GLY A 262 -8.39 -0.10 -36.30
N ASP A 263 -7.52 0.84 -36.66
CA ASP A 263 -6.09 0.72 -36.39
C ASP A 263 -5.80 1.10 -34.92
N PHE A 264 -5.81 0.08 -34.06
CA PHE A 264 -5.61 0.19 -32.61
C PHE A 264 -4.34 0.96 -32.25
N TRP A 265 -3.22 0.68 -32.93
CA TRP A 265 -1.95 1.35 -32.65
C TRP A 265 -1.95 2.82 -33.07
N SER A 266 -2.72 3.17 -34.11
CA SER A 266 -2.93 4.58 -34.46
C SER A 266 -3.71 5.36 -33.39
N VAL A 267 -4.50 4.68 -32.54
CA VAL A 267 -5.22 5.31 -31.42
C VAL A 267 -4.23 5.67 -30.32
N THR A 268 -3.29 4.78 -30.00
CA THR A 268 -2.17 5.03 -29.07
C THR A 268 -1.47 6.32 -29.43
N ASP A 269 -1.01 6.44 -30.68
CA ASP A 269 -0.29 7.60 -31.17
C ASP A 269 -1.14 8.88 -31.02
N LYS A 270 -2.39 8.85 -31.48
CA LYS A 270 -3.29 10.01 -31.44
C LYS A 270 -3.55 10.53 -30.03
N LEU A 271 -3.71 9.63 -29.05
CA LEU A 271 -3.93 10.03 -27.66
C LEU A 271 -2.63 10.51 -27.03
N MET A 272 -1.52 9.82 -27.26
CA MET A 272 -0.19 10.21 -26.76
C MET A 272 0.24 11.59 -27.27
N TYR A 273 0.02 11.93 -28.55
CA TYR A 273 0.33 13.25 -29.12
C TYR A 273 -0.49 14.41 -28.52
N ARG A 274 -1.54 14.11 -27.76
CA ARG A 274 -2.35 15.12 -27.05
C ARG A 274 -1.87 15.33 -25.61
N CYS A 275 -0.98 14.48 -25.12
CA CYS A 275 -0.38 14.64 -23.80
C CYS A 275 0.45 15.92 -23.76
N LYS A 276 0.69 16.46 -22.56
CA LYS A 276 1.38 17.74 -22.34
C LYS A 276 2.11 17.69 -21.00
N THR A 277 2.91 18.72 -20.74
CA THR A 277 3.42 18.96 -19.39
C THR A 277 2.43 19.75 -18.54
N ILE A 278 2.55 19.63 -17.23
CA ILE A 278 1.86 20.42 -16.21
C ILE A 278 2.89 21.24 -15.42
N ALA A 279 2.46 22.34 -14.82
CA ALA A 279 3.35 23.20 -14.04
C ALA A 279 3.51 22.64 -12.62
N TRP A 280 4.49 21.75 -12.47
CA TRP A 280 4.80 21.06 -11.23
C TRP A 280 5.46 21.93 -10.15
N SER A 281 5.23 21.54 -8.89
CA SER A 281 6.09 21.88 -7.75
C SER A 281 6.91 20.63 -7.36
N PRO A 282 8.25 20.70 -7.31
CA PRO A 282 9.06 19.55 -6.90
C PRO A 282 8.88 19.27 -5.41
N MET A 283 8.96 18.00 -5.00
CA MET A 283 8.85 17.60 -3.59
C MET A 283 9.91 18.28 -2.71
N ARG A 284 11.10 18.59 -3.23
CA ARG A 284 12.13 19.38 -2.53
C ARG A 284 11.65 20.74 -2.04
N SER A 285 10.66 21.33 -2.72
CA SER A 285 10.12 22.66 -2.37
C SER A 285 9.00 22.61 -1.34
N TYR A 286 8.47 21.42 -1.05
CA TYR A 286 7.46 21.23 -0.02
C TYR A 286 8.10 21.27 1.36
N GLU A 287 7.59 22.15 2.22
CA GLU A 287 7.94 22.16 3.64
C GLU A 287 6.92 21.31 4.38
N ALA A 288 7.36 20.16 4.91
CA ALA A 288 6.50 19.22 5.63
C ALA A 288 5.64 19.96 6.67
N LYS A 289 4.32 19.92 6.48
CA LYS A 289 3.36 20.60 7.36
C LYS A 289 3.16 19.78 8.63
N THR A 290 3.35 18.47 8.58
CA THR A 290 3.61 17.65 9.76
C THR A 290 5.11 17.55 10.03
N GLY A 291 5.73 18.67 10.38
CA GLY A 291 7.05 18.69 10.99
C GLY A 291 6.96 18.21 12.45
N GLY A 292 7.03 16.90 12.66
CA GLY A 292 6.92 16.26 13.98
C GLY A 292 5.47 16.18 14.46
N HIS A 293 5.06 14.98 14.86
CA HIS A 293 3.79 14.74 15.53
C HIS A 293 3.81 15.45 16.91
N SER A 294 3.65 16.77 16.92
CA SER A 294 3.12 17.53 18.05
C SER A 294 1.64 17.77 17.81
N GLY A 295 0.92 16.67 17.60
CA GLY A 295 -0.53 16.64 17.75
C GLY A 295 -0.87 16.80 19.22
N THR A 296 -0.91 18.04 19.72
CA THR A 296 -1.85 18.36 20.80
C THR A 296 -3.24 18.41 20.19
N SER A 297 -3.81 17.24 19.91
CA SER A 297 -5.26 17.07 19.97
C SER A 297 -5.61 16.83 21.43
N ASP A 298 -6.57 17.60 21.91
CA ASP A 298 -7.11 17.53 23.26
C ASP A 298 -7.90 16.22 23.39
N SER A 299 -7.19 15.12 23.62
CA SER A 299 -7.73 13.84 24.10
C SER A 299 -7.00 13.47 25.38
N GLY A 300 -7.46 14.05 26.50
CA GLY A 300 -7.26 13.62 27.87
C GLY A 300 -5.99 12.82 28.21
N SER A 301 -4.92 13.51 28.62
CA SER A 301 -3.89 13.06 29.58
C SER A 301 -3.41 11.59 29.53
N GLY A 302 -2.22 11.38 28.95
CA GLY A 302 -1.29 10.29 29.25
C GLY A 302 -0.08 10.39 28.30
N GLU A 303 1.03 11.08 28.59
CA GLU A 303 2.08 10.75 29.56
C GLU A 303 2.60 9.28 29.38
N GLY A 304 3.23 9.00 28.24
CA GLY A 304 3.98 7.76 27.94
C GLY A 304 4.60 7.81 26.53
N SER A 305 5.60 6.97 26.22
CA SER A 305 6.22 6.87 24.89
C SER A 305 6.70 5.46 24.56
N VAL A 306 6.85 5.16 23.27
CA VAL A 306 7.45 3.91 22.80
C VAL A 306 8.49 4.23 21.72
N GLN A 307 9.61 3.52 21.74
CA GLN A 307 10.71 3.67 20.79
C GLN A 307 11.15 2.29 20.30
N MET A 308 11.25 2.11 18.98
CA MET A 308 11.58 0.83 18.37
C MET A 308 13.03 0.82 17.86
N PHE A 309 13.71 -0.31 18.05
CA PHE A 309 15.03 -0.56 17.48
C PHE A 309 15.25 -2.04 17.20
N GLU A 310 16.21 -2.34 16.34
CA GLU A 310 16.51 -3.72 15.94
C GLU A 310 17.93 -4.14 16.29
N ILE A 311 18.08 -5.43 16.58
CA ILE A 311 19.36 -6.10 16.76
C ILE A 311 19.41 -7.22 15.72
N PRO A 312 20.15 -7.04 14.61
CA PRO A 312 20.00 -7.90 13.43
C PRO A 312 20.55 -9.31 13.60
N ASP A 313 21.67 -9.48 14.32
CA ASP A 313 22.33 -10.78 14.47
C ASP A 313 23.25 -10.87 15.71
N ALA A 314 23.76 -12.08 15.96
CA ALA A 314 24.77 -12.33 16.99
C ALA A 314 26.04 -11.52 16.72
N GLY A 315 26.53 -10.78 17.72
CA GLY A 315 27.69 -9.94 17.55
C GLY A 315 27.71 -8.74 18.46
N SER A 316 28.38 -7.68 18.03
CA SER A 316 28.39 -6.39 18.73
C SER A 316 28.18 -5.27 17.72
N GLY A 317 27.38 -4.29 18.11
CA GLY A 317 27.05 -3.15 17.26
C GLY A 317 26.60 -1.97 18.10
N GLU A 318 25.97 -1.01 17.43
CA GLU A 318 25.47 0.23 18.03
C GLU A 318 24.05 0.49 17.52
N ILE A 319 23.13 0.74 18.44
CA ILE A 319 21.77 1.19 18.16
C ILE A 319 21.75 2.72 18.22
N LYS A 320 21.06 3.37 17.29
CA LYS A 320 20.81 4.81 17.32
C LYS A 320 19.33 5.03 17.57
N ILE A 321 18.98 5.56 18.73
CA ILE A 321 17.59 5.66 19.19
C ILE A 321 17.43 6.85 20.13
N ASP A 322 16.32 7.57 20.06
CA ASP A 322 15.95 8.55 21.08
C ASP A 322 15.27 7.81 22.25
N ILE A 323 16.05 7.10 23.06
CA ILE A 323 15.54 6.21 24.12
C ILE A 323 14.66 6.96 25.13
N ASN A 324 14.85 8.28 25.25
CA ASN A 324 14.16 9.14 26.19
C ASN A 324 12.96 9.89 25.60
N GLY A 325 12.71 9.76 24.29
CA GLY A 325 11.64 10.47 23.58
C GLY A 325 11.75 12.00 23.64
N ASN A 326 12.97 12.55 23.75
CA ASN A 326 13.22 13.98 23.93
C ASN A 326 13.68 14.71 22.65
N GLY A 327 13.67 14.01 21.51
CA GLY A 327 14.16 14.45 20.21
C GLY A 327 15.67 14.29 20.02
N GLN A 328 16.40 13.69 20.97
CA GLN A 328 17.85 13.52 20.90
C GLN A 328 18.22 12.05 20.69
N THR A 329 18.94 11.76 19.61
CA THR A 329 19.45 10.41 19.35
C THR A 329 20.59 10.04 20.31
N ASP A 330 20.39 8.97 21.06
CA ASP A 330 21.40 8.28 21.85
C ASP A 330 22.04 7.14 21.03
N VAL A 331 23.27 6.77 21.40
CA VAL A 331 23.99 5.62 20.82
C VAL A 331 24.17 4.57 21.90
N ILE A 332 23.52 3.42 21.73
CA ILE A 332 23.53 2.31 22.68
C ILE A 332 24.34 1.16 22.08
N PRO A 333 25.59 0.94 22.53
CA PRO A 333 26.33 -0.25 22.16
C PRO A 333 25.62 -1.51 22.67
N TYR A 334 25.54 -2.54 21.84
CA TYR A 334 25.00 -3.84 22.22
C TYR A 334 25.99 -4.97 21.97
N LYS A 335 25.77 -6.09 22.65
CA LYS A 335 26.37 -7.38 22.33
C LYS A 335 25.36 -8.51 22.52
N MET A 336 24.99 -9.18 21.44
CA MET A 336 24.22 -10.43 21.48
C MET A 336 25.17 -11.62 21.38
N THR A 337 25.08 -12.55 22.32
CA THR A 337 25.89 -13.78 22.32
C THR A 337 24.96 -14.96 22.10
N ALA A 338 25.31 -15.79 21.12
CA ALA A 338 24.61 -17.04 20.81
C ALA A 338 25.50 -18.25 21.09
N ASP A 339 24.88 -19.39 21.35
CA ASP A 339 25.56 -20.65 21.56
C ASP A 339 25.92 -21.33 20.21
N GLN A 340 26.32 -22.60 20.24
CA GLN A 340 26.71 -23.34 19.04
C GLN A 340 25.52 -23.79 18.15
N TYR A 341 24.30 -23.72 18.66
CA TYR A 341 23.04 -24.01 17.98
C TYR A 341 22.33 -22.75 17.49
N ASP A 342 22.97 -21.58 17.66
CA ASP A 342 22.44 -20.25 17.36
C ASP A 342 21.41 -19.74 18.39
N ASP A 343 21.23 -20.44 19.52
CA ASP A 343 20.34 -19.99 20.59
C ASP A 343 20.97 -18.79 21.32
N VAL A 344 20.20 -17.73 21.53
CA VAL A 344 20.66 -16.55 22.29
C VAL A 344 20.95 -16.94 23.74
N GLU A 345 22.21 -16.81 24.17
CA GLU A 345 22.60 -17.01 25.58
C GLU A 345 22.33 -15.76 26.42
N TYR A 346 22.60 -14.57 25.86
CA TYR A 346 22.31 -13.28 26.48
C TYR A 346 22.43 -12.12 25.51
N LEU A 347 21.70 -11.04 25.82
CA LEU A 347 21.85 -9.71 25.24
C LEU A 347 22.48 -8.77 26.28
N GLU A 348 23.52 -8.04 25.90
CA GLU A 348 24.10 -6.96 26.70
C GLU A 348 23.81 -5.61 26.03
N LEU A 349 23.20 -4.67 26.75
CA LEU A 349 23.01 -3.28 26.32
C LEU A 349 23.87 -2.36 27.19
N LYS A 350 24.49 -1.35 26.58
CA LYS A 350 25.29 -0.35 27.30
C LYS A 350 24.58 1.01 27.32
N ILE A 351 23.95 1.34 28.43
CA ILE A 351 23.19 2.58 28.65
C ILE A 351 23.91 3.41 29.74
N ASP A 352 24.15 4.70 29.50
CA ASP A 352 24.85 5.60 30.44
C ASP A 352 26.16 5.04 31.02
N ASP A 353 27.00 4.50 30.13
CA ASP A 353 28.26 3.83 30.46
C ASP A 353 28.16 2.53 31.29
N THR A 354 26.95 2.12 31.66
CA THR A 354 26.67 0.89 32.43
C THR A 354 26.24 -0.23 31.49
N LYS A 355 26.70 -1.45 31.76
CA LYS A 355 26.35 -2.64 30.98
C LYS A 355 25.26 -3.42 31.70
N TYR A 356 24.16 -3.65 31.01
CA TYR A 356 23.02 -4.43 31.48
C TYR A 356 22.93 -5.70 30.67
N ARG A 357 22.78 -6.85 31.36
CA ARG A 357 22.75 -8.17 30.74
C ARG A 357 21.37 -8.78 30.93
N ILE A 358 20.80 -9.29 29.86
CA ILE A 358 19.47 -9.90 29.76
C ILE A 358 19.68 -11.35 29.33
N GLU A 359 19.26 -12.30 30.16
CA GLU A 359 19.46 -13.75 29.93
C GLU A 359 18.17 -14.56 30.07
N ASP A 360 17.23 -14.11 30.90
CA ASP A 360 15.99 -14.81 31.18
C ASP A 360 14.96 -14.51 30.09
N GLY A 361 14.22 -15.52 29.63
CA GLY A 361 13.08 -15.32 28.71
C GLY A 361 13.43 -15.09 27.23
N LEU A 362 14.69 -15.27 26.82
CA LEU A 362 15.07 -15.22 25.40
C LEU A 362 15.20 -16.63 24.84
N TYR A 363 14.12 -17.18 24.28
CA TYR A 363 14.13 -18.47 23.59
C TYR A 363 14.11 -18.27 22.07
N CYS A 364 15.20 -17.75 21.51
CA CYS A 364 15.27 -17.38 20.09
C CYS A 364 16.61 -17.70 19.43
N PHE A 365 16.57 -17.82 18.11
CA PHE A 365 17.79 -17.90 17.31
C PHE A 365 18.32 -16.51 17.00
N ALA A 366 19.60 -16.33 17.27
CA ALA A 366 20.28 -15.06 17.07
C ALA A 366 20.32 -14.65 15.59
N SER A 367 20.26 -15.59 14.65
CA SER A 367 20.23 -15.29 13.20
C SER A 367 18.92 -14.67 12.70
N TYR A 368 17.83 -14.75 13.46
CA TYR A 368 16.58 -14.06 13.12
C TYR A 368 16.56 -12.59 13.59
N GLY A 369 17.52 -12.19 14.43
CA GLY A 369 17.53 -10.88 15.04
C GLY A 369 16.43 -10.69 16.09
N LEU A 370 16.41 -9.50 16.70
CA LEU A 370 15.45 -9.11 17.73
C LEU A 370 14.85 -7.75 17.36
N LYS A 371 13.52 -7.64 17.42
CA LYS A 371 12.82 -6.35 17.33
C LYS A 371 12.45 -5.89 18.73
N CYS A 372 12.99 -4.77 19.15
CA CYS A 372 12.94 -4.29 20.52
C CYS A 372 12.10 -3.01 20.63
N TYR A 373 11.31 -2.91 21.70
CA TYR A 373 10.50 -1.73 22.03
C TYR A 373 10.88 -1.24 23.42
N TRP A 374 11.46 -0.05 23.47
CA TRP A 374 11.67 0.69 24.71
C TRP A 374 10.42 1.49 25.03
N ILE A 375 9.79 1.21 26.15
CA ILE A 375 8.49 1.76 26.50
C ILE A 375 8.61 2.52 27.81
N ARG A 376 8.06 3.72 27.86
CA ARG A 376 8.00 4.55 29.05
C ARG A 376 6.55 4.80 29.42
N ASP A 377 6.19 4.42 30.64
CA ASP A 377 4.87 4.69 31.24
C ASP A 377 5.03 5.81 32.28
N ASP A 378 4.67 7.03 31.89
CA ASP A 378 4.75 8.17 32.82
C ASP A 378 3.59 8.17 33.85
N ARG A 379 2.60 7.28 33.76
CA ARG A 379 1.57 7.11 34.81
C ARG A 379 2.11 6.39 36.04
N THR A 380 3.17 5.60 35.89
CA THR A 380 3.80 4.77 36.94
C THR A 380 5.16 5.32 37.36
N ASP A 381 5.21 6.58 37.78
CA ASP A 381 6.44 7.28 38.19
C ASP A 381 7.55 7.30 37.10
N GLY A 382 7.18 7.12 35.82
CA GLY A 382 8.13 7.04 34.69
C GLY A 382 8.80 5.67 34.58
N SER A 383 8.06 4.59 34.81
CA SER A 383 8.60 3.24 34.68
C SER A 383 8.97 2.96 33.22
N GLU A 384 10.07 2.25 33.02
CA GLU A 384 10.59 1.91 31.71
C GLU A 384 10.56 0.39 31.52
N TYR A 385 10.15 -0.04 30.34
CA TYR A 385 10.04 -1.43 29.96
C TYR A 385 10.77 -1.67 28.65
N LEU A 386 11.33 -2.86 28.51
CA LEU A 386 11.87 -3.34 27.25
C LEU A 386 11.05 -4.55 26.84
N TRP A 387 10.41 -4.49 25.68
CA TRP A 387 9.77 -5.65 25.07
C TRP A 387 10.65 -6.12 23.91
N ILE A 388 10.88 -7.42 23.81
CA ILE A 388 11.73 -8.01 22.80
C ILE A 388 10.90 -9.04 22.05
N ASN A 389 10.60 -8.75 20.78
CA ASN A 389 9.96 -9.68 19.88
C ASN A 389 11.04 -10.52 19.19
N TYR A 390 10.78 -11.81 19.08
CA TYR A 390 11.67 -12.77 18.43
C TYR A 390 10.90 -13.90 17.76
N THR A 391 11.58 -14.57 16.85
CA THR A 391 11.06 -15.76 16.16
C THR A 391 11.64 -17.02 16.79
N THR A 392 10.78 -18.00 17.07
CA THR A 392 11.14 -19.29 17.66
C THR A 392 11.23 -20.41 16.62
N ASP A 393 11.56 -21.62 17.07
CA ASP A 393 11.54 -22.85 16.27
C ASP A 393 10.14 -23.08 15.66
N GLY A 394 10.00 -22.82 14.36
CA GLY A 394 8.74 -23.04 13.62
C GLY A 394 8.07 -21.78 13.07
N ASP A 395 8.81 -20.67 12.96
CA ASP A 395 8.33 -19.38 12.45
C ASP A 395 7.21 -18.76 13.33
N TYR A 396 7.09 -19.20 14.58
CA TYR A 396 6.24 -18.57 15.59
C TYR A 396 6.93 -17.32 16.12
N GLN A 397 6.14 -16.31 16.46
CA GLN A 397 6.65 -15.05 16.99
C GLN A 397 6.14 -14.85 18.41
N ASP A 398 7.08 -14.58 19.31
CA ASP A 398 6.84 -14.41 20.74
C ASP A 398 7.45 -13.10 21.23
N THR A 399 7.00 -12.65 22.40
CA THR A 399 7.45 -11.40 23.01
C THR A 399 7.83 -11.60 24.47
N ALA A 400 9.09 -11.34 24.81
CA ALA A 400 9.54 -11.28 26.19
C ALA A 400 9.51 -9.84 26.71
N MET A 401 9.03 -9.67 27.94
CA MET A 401 8.80 -8.36 28.54
C MET A 401 9.68 -8.19 29.79
N TYR A 402 10.32 -7.03 29.89
CA TYR A 402 11.25 -6.71 30.97
C TYR A 402 10.93 -5.35 31.58
N TRP A 403 11.02 -5.24 32.90
CA TRP A 403 11.00 -3.96 33.60
C TRP A 403 12.43 -3.48 33.85
N PHE A 404 12.73 -2.25 33.43
CA PHE A 404 13.99 -1.60 33.73
C PHE A 404 13.89 -0.82 35.04
N THR A 405 14.61 -1.29 36.05
CA THR A 405 14.60 -0.70 37.41
C THR A 405 15.52 0.51 37.55
N GLY A 406 16.31 0.82 36.53
CA GLY A 406 17.47 1.72 36.57
C GLY A 406 18.79 1.03 36.93
N ASP A 407 18.75 -0.15 37.57
CA ASP A 407 19.94 -0.93 37.94
C ASP A 407 20.02 -2.27 37.18
N GLU A 408 18.89 -2.83 36.77
CA GLU A 408 18.79 -4.11 36.06
C GLU A 408 17.49 -4.23 35.23
N PHE A 409 17.49 -5.16 34.27
CA PHE A 409 16.27 -5.64 33.61
C PHE A 409 15.71 -6.84 34.37
N VAL A 410 14.47 -6.74 34.81
CA VAL A 410 13.74 -7.80 35.50
C VAL A 410 12.76 -8.42 34.51
N PHE A 411 12.91 -9.71 34.22
CA PHE A 411 11.94 -10.44 33.39
C PHE A 411 10.56 -10.43 34.07
N LEU A 412 9.54 -10.04 33.30
CA LEU A 412 8.15 -9.94 33.76
C LEU A 412 7.37 -11.17 33.33
N ASP A 413 7.24 -11.35 32.01
CA ASP A 413 6.43 -12.39 31.39
C ASP A 413 6.90 -12.64 29.95
N GLU A 414 6.38 -13.71 29.37
CA GLU A 414 6.52 -14.07 27.96
C GLU A 414 5.12 -14.28 27.38
N MET A 415 4.88 -13.69 26.22
CA MET A 415 3.58 -13.76 25.55
C MET A 415 3.71 -14.49 24.22
N ASP A 416 2.85 -15.50 24.05
CA ASP A 416 2.60 -16.17 22.77
C ASP A 416 1.91 -15.17 21.83
N GLY A 417 2.69 -14.46 21.02
CA GLY A 417 2.20 -13.40 20.17
C GLY A 417 3.12 -12.18 20.04
N VAL A 418 2.67 -11.25 19.20
CA VAL A 418 3.45 -10.08 18.79
C VAL A 418 2.65 -8.81 19.05
N PRO A 419 3.17 -7.85 19.83
CA PRO A 419 2.60 -6.52 19.86
C PRO A 419 2.78 -5.90 18.48
N LEU A 420 1.65 -5.61 17.85
CA LEU A 420 1.55 -4.79 16.66
C LEU A 420 1.22 -3.38 17.14
N PHE A 421 2.26 -2.58 17.32
CA PHE A 421 2.07 -1.19 17.65
C PHE A 421 1.64 -0.43 16.39
N GLY A 422 0.33 -0.35 16.21
CA GLY A 422 -0.26 0.41 15.12
C GLY A 422 -1.61 0.96 15.49
N LYS A 423 -1.90 2.13 14.94
CA LYS A 423 -3.14 2.84 15.14
C LYS A 423 -4.16 2.36 14.12
N PHE A 424 -5.39 2.09 14.56
CA PHE A 424 -6.51 2.01 13.64
C PHE A 424 -7.10 3.40 13.44
N ASN A 425 -7.44 3.76 12.20
CA ASN A 425 -8.31 4.91 11.98
C ASN A 425 -9.73 4.59 12.47
N GLU A 426 -10.60 5.60 12.40
CA GLU A 426 -12.04 5.48 12.69
C GLU A 426 -12.80 4.45 11.83
N HIS A 427 -12.12 3.79 10.88
CA HIS A 427 -12.65 2.74 10.03
C HIS A 427 -12.03 1.36 10.30
N HIS A 428 -11.33 1.18 11.43
CA HIS A 428 -10.68 -0.08 11.81
C HIS A 428 -9.69 -0.60 10.76
N LYS A 429 -9.07 0.30 9.99
CA LYS A 429 -7.93 0.00 9.12
C LYS A 429 -6.63 0.40 9.79
N PHE A 430 -5.66 -0.50 9.75
CA PHE A 430 -4.32 -0.30 10.31
C PHE A 430 -3.61 0.84 9.57
N VAL A 431 -3.02 1.80 10.29
CA VAL A 431 -2.53 3.09 9.75
C VAL A 431 -1.03 3.31 9.96
N SER A 432 -0.37 2.59 10.87
CA SER A 432 1.03 2.84 11.24
C SER A 432 1.70 1.57 11.76
N ASP A 433 2.94 1.30 11.35
CA ASP A 433 3.83 0.28 11.95
C ASP A 433 4.73 0.86 13.06
N THR A 434 4.67 2.18 13.29
CA THR A 434 5.49 2.86 14.29
C THR A 434 4.72 3.12 15.58
N PRO A 435 5.30 2.76 16.73
CA PRO A 435 4.62 2.85 18.01
C PRO A 435 4.61 4.30 18.53
N ASP A 436 3.43 4.90 18.69
CA ASP A 436 3.28 6.22 19.31
C ASP A 436 2.51 6.19 20.65
N ASP A 437 1.65 5.19 20.87
CA ASP A 437 0.81 5.11 22.06
C ASP A 437 0.99 3.80 22.86
N PRO A 438 1.65 3.81 24.04
CA PRO A 438 1.74 2.64 24.92
C PRO A 438 0.38 2.24 25.54
N TYR A 439 -0.68 3.00 25.30
CA TYR A 439 -2.01 2.78 25.85
C TYR A 439 -3.06 2.42 24.80
N ASP A 440 -2.65 2.28 23.54
CA ASP A 440 -3.51 1.84 22.46
C ASP A 440 -2.70 1.17 21.35
N PHE A 441 -2.54 -0.15 21.46
CA PHE A 441 -1.86 -0.97 20.45
C PHE A 441 -2.57 -2.30 20.27
N LEU A 442 -2.20 -3.05 19.24
CA LEU A 442 -2.68 -4.40 19.03
C LEU A 442 -1.70 -5.42 19.59
N VAL A 443 -2.23 -6.54 20.05
CA VAL A 443 -1.49 -7.77 20.25
C VAL A 443 -2.04 -8.81 19.29
N GLN A 444 -1.19 -9.34 18.43
CA GLN A 444 -1.49 -10.51 17.63
C GLN A 444 -1.27 -11.76 18.47
N HIS A 445 -2.30 -12.57 18.63
CA HIS A 445 -2.24 -13.88 19.26
C HIS A 445 -2.35 -14.98 18.22
N LEU A 446 -1.59 -16.06 18.40
CA LEU A 446 -1.74 -17.25 17.59
C LEU A 446 -3.05 -17.97 17.94
N GLU A 447 -3.88 -18.22 16.95
CA GLU A 447 -5.13 -18.95 17.14
C GLU A 447 -5.45 -19.84 15.95
N GLN A 448 -5.50 -21.15 16.20
CA GLN A 448 -5.86 -22.16 15.21
C GLN A 448 -7.34 -22.57 15.30
N LYS A 449 -8.24 -21.65 14.96
CA LYS A 449 -9.68 -21.92 14.80
C LYS A 449 -10.08 -21.68 13.35
N LEU A 450 -10.94 -22.53 12.79
CA LEU A 450 -11.44 -22.35 11.42
C LEU A 450 -10.36 -22.12 10.35
N GLY A 451 -9.17 -22.72 10.51
CA GLY A 451 -8.07 -22.57 9.54
C GLY A 451 -7.44 -21.16 9.50
N THR A 452 -7.61 -20.36 10.55
CA THR A 452 -6.85 -19.11 10.74
C THR A 452 -5.57 -19.37 11.52
N LEU A 453 -4.64 -18.42 11.44
CA LEU A 453 -3.36 -18.49 12.18
C LEU A 453 -3.30 -17.51 13.35
N SER A 454 -3.96 -16.36 13.24
CA SER A 454 -3.90 -15.34 14.27
C SER A 454 -5.17 -14.52 14.40
N VAL A 455 -5.32 -13.96 15.60
CA VAL A 455 -6.28 -12.91 15.93
C VAL A 455 -5.55 -11.71 16.50
N THR A 456 -6.12 -10.53 16.38
CA THR A 456 -5.60 -9.31 17.02
C THR A 456 -6.54 -8.83 18.10
N GLN A 457 -5.99 -8.43 19.24
CA GLN A 457 -6.69 -7.80 20.34
C GLN A 457 -6.14 -6.41 20.61
N ARG A 458 -7.02 -5.43 20.83
CA ARG A 458 -6.61 -4.10 21.25
C ARG A 458 -6.27 -4.10 22.74
N CYS A 459 -5.09 -3.59 23.06
CA CYS A 459 -4.45 -3.65 24.36
C CYS A 459 -3.85 -2.30 24.75
N ARG A 460 -3.57 -2.17 26.05
CA ARG A 460 -2.75 -1.12 26.64
C ARG A 460 -1.72 -1.75 27.57
N ILE A 461 -0.68 -1.03 27.93
CA ILE A 461 0.23 -1.45 29.00
C ILE A 461 -0.44 -1.18 30.35
N ASP A 462 -0.43 -2.16 31.24
CA ASP A 462 -0.85 -1.99 32.64
C ASP A 462 0.35 -1.65 33.54
N ALA A 463 0.08 -1.34 34.81
CA ALA A 463 1.10 -0.90 35.76
C ALA A 463 2.21 -1.92 36.05
N ASP A 464 2.02 -3.19 35.68
CA ASP A 464 3.03 -4.25 35.77
C ASP A 464 3.92 -4.35 34.53
N GLY A 465 3.66 -3.56 33.48
CA GLY A 465 4.42 -3.57 32.24
C GLY A 465 3.94 -4.60 31.22
N CYS A 466 2.87 -5.34 31.52
CA CYS A 466 2.29 -6.34 30.61
C CYS A 466 1.10 -5.75 29.83
N PRO A 467 0.79 -6.28 28.64
CA PRO A 467 -0.40 -5.89 27.90
C PRO A 467 -1.68 -6.36 28.63
N VAL A 468 -2.66 -5.46 28.71
CA VAL A 468 -4.03 -5.77 29.15
C VAL A 468 -5.01 -5.36 28.07
N ALA A 469 -5.95 -6.25 27.78
CA ALA A 469 -7.01 -5.99 26.80
C ALA A 469 -7.85 -4.75 27.16
N ILE A 470 -8.14 -3.94 26.16
CA ILE A 470 -9.09 -2.81 26.25
C ILE A 470 -10.46 -3.25 25.75
N ASP A 471 -10.49 -4.08 24.70
CA ASP A 471 -11.70 -4.59 24.08
C ASP A 471 -12.03 -6.00 24.57
N ASP A 472 -13.34 -6.29 24.67
CA ASP A 472 -13.86 -7.62 25.04
C ASP A 472 -13.67 -8.67 23.93
N TYR A 473 -13.28 -8.23 22.72
CA TYR A 473 -13.21 -9.06 21.52
C TYR A 473 -11.82 -9.04 20.88
N MET A 474 -11.53 -10.13 20.18
CA MET A 474 -10.38 -10.30 19.28
C MET A 474 -10.90 -10.45 17.86
N TYR A 475 -10.11 -10.00 16.90
CA TYR A 475 -10.50 -9.92 15.49
C TYR A 475 -9.60 -10.81 14.64
N TYR A 476 -10.20 -11.60 13.75
CA TYR A 476 -9.45 -12.45 12.84
C TYR A 476 -8.82 -11.62 11.72
N GLN A 477 -7.52 -11.80 11.49
CA GLN A 477 -6.83 -11.18 10.35
C GLN A 477 -7.12 -11.98 9.08
N THR A 478 -8.25 -11.71 8.44
CA THR A 478 -8.66 -12.40 7.23
C THR A 478 -8.91 -11.42 6.08
N GLY A 479 -8.63 -11.86 4.85
CA GLY A 479 -8.92 -11.07 3.66
C GLY A 479 -10.41 -10.86 3.44
N THR A 480 -10.76 -9.97 2.51
CA THR A 480 -12.16 -9.64 2.17
C THR A 480 -12.91 -10.72 1.39
N LYS A 481 -12.26 -11.86 1.09
CA LYS A 481 -12.84 -12.96 0.32
C LYS A 481 -13.07 -14.18 1.22
N ALA A 482 -14.23 -14.80 1.08
CA ALA A 482 -14.54 -16.08 1.72
C ALA A 482 -13.50 -17.13 1.34
N PHE A 483 -12.89 -17.74 2.35
CA PHE A 483 -11.85 -18.77 2.18
C PHE A 483 -12.25 -20.11 2.80
N ILE A 484 -13.37 -20.15 3.53
CA ILE A 484 -14.00 -21.38 4.04
C ILE A 484 -15.47 -21.41 3.62
N THR A 485 -16.06 -22.60 3.54
CA THR A 485 -17.47 -22.78 3.18
C THR A 485 -18.19 -23.63 4.23
N ALA A 486 -19.44 -23.33 4.52
CA ALA A 486 -20.25 -24.17 5.39
C ALA A 486 -20.48 -25.54 4.72
N ALA A 487 -20.01 -26.63 5.34
CA ALA A 487 -20.11 -27.99 4.79
C ALA A 487 -21.54 -28.59 4.92
N LYS A 488 -22.41 -27.90 5.67
CA LYS A 488 -23.80 -28.25 5.97
C LYS A 488 -24.52 -27.02 6.51
N GLU A 489 -25.83 -27.13 6.73
CA GLU A 489 -26.57 -26.07 7.42
C GLU A 489 -26.09 -25.93 8.89
N ILE A 490 -25.67 -24.73 9.28
CA ILE A 490 -25.09 -24.45 10.62
C ILE A 490 -26.03 -23.52 11.40
N PRO A 491 -26.62 -23.97 12.52
CA PRO A 491 -27.45 -23.09 13.34
C PRO A 491 -26.60 -22.04 14.07
N CYS A 492 -27.07 -20.79 14.06
CA CYS A 492 -26.33 -19.65 14.59
C CYS A 492 -27.28 -18.51 15.03
N LYS A 493 -26.69 -17.39 15.44
CA LYS A 493 -27.41 -16.13 15.72
C LYS A 493 -26.97 -15.06 14.75
N PHE A 494 -27.94 -14.38 14.13
CA PHE A 494 -27.69 -13.18 13.35
C PHE A 494 -27.62 -11.96 14.25
N ARG A 495 -26.65 -11.08 13.99
CA ARG A 495 -26.50 -9.73 14.54
C ARG A 495 -26.34 -8.75 13.37
N ALA A 496 -26.90 -7.55 13.51
CA ALA A 496 -26.78 -6.53 12.46
C ALA A 496 -25.34 -6.03 12.32
N ASP A 497 -24.66 -5.84 13.45
CA ASP A 497 -23.26 -5.41 13.54
C ASP A 497 -22.67 -5.84 14.90
N GLU A 498 -21.39 -5.52 15.13
CA GLU A 498 -20.67 -5.85 16.36
C GLU A 498 -21.19 -5.12 17.61
N TYR A 499 -21.86 -3.96 17.44
CA TYR A 499 -22.39 -3.12 18.52
C TYR A 499 -23.83 -3.51 18.92
N THR A 500 -24.48 -4.38 18.15
CA THR A 500 -25.87 -4.75 18.35
C THR A 500 -26.01 -5.94 19.30
N ASP A 501 -26.55 -5.73 20.50
CA ASP A 501 -26.85 -6.81 21.46
C ASP A 501 -27.99 -7.75 21.02
N ALA A 502 -28.82 -7.31 20.06
CA ALA A 502 -29.98 -8.06 19.62
C ALA A 502 -29.59 -9.20 18.69
N GLU A 503 -29.73 -10.43 19.18
CA GLU A 503 -29.48 -11.66 18.42
C GLU A 503 -30.78 -12.33 17.95
N LYS A 504 -30.81 -12.79 16.70
CA LYS A 504 -31.93 -13.57 16.15
C LYS A 504 -31.47 -14.95 15.71
N ALA A 505 -32.19 -16.00 16.12
CA ALA A 505 -31.92 -17.36 15.65
C ALA A 505 -32.04 -17.45 14.11
N THR A 506 -31.03 -18.04 13.47
CA THR A 506 -30.95 -18.29 12.03
C THR A 506 -30.07 -19.52 11.75
N SER A 507 -29.77 -19.79 10.48
CA SER A 507 -28.72 -20.70 10.05
C SER A 507 -27.86 -20.11 8.93
N ILE A 508 -26.64 -20.63 8.79
CA ILE A 508 -25.78 -20.46 7.62
C ILE A 508 -26.10 -21.64 6.68
N GLU A 509 -26.39 -21.36 5.41
CA GLU A 509 -26.75 -22.39 4.44
C GLU A 509 -25.53 -23.25 4.03
N GLU A 510 -25.77 -24.52 3.73
CA GLU A 510 -24.75 -25.41 3.15
C GLU A 510 -24.20 -24.83 1.84
N GLY A 511 -22.88 -24.77 1.71
CA GLY A 511 -22.16 -24.22 0.58
C GLY A 511 -21.94 -22.71 0.64
N ALA A 512 -22.46 -21.99 1.64
CA ALA A 512 -22.23 -20.56 1.77
C ALA A 512 -20.76 -20.25 2.07
N GLY A 513 -20.20 -19.24 1.40
CA GLY A 513 -18.87 -18.70 1.68
C GLY A 513 -18.85 -17.93 3.00
N VAL A 514 -17.83 -18.17 3.81
CA VAL A 514 -17.73 -17.64 5.17
C VAL A 514 -16.32 -17.07 5.44
N ILE A 515 -16.27 -15.99 6.22
CA ILE A 515 -15.06 -15.33 6.70
C ILE A 515 -15.17 -15.19 8.24
N PRO A 516 -14.26 -15.78 9.03
CA PRO A 516 -14.14 -15.48 10.46
C PRO A 516 -13.86 -13.99 10.68
N TYR A 517 -14.60 -13.36 11.60
CA TYR A 517 -14.53 -11.93 11.84
C TYR A 517 -14.05 -11.59 13.25
N GLY A 518 -14.76 -12.05 14.30
CA GLY A 518 -14.42 -11.75 15.68
C GLY A 518 -14.71 -12.89 16.66
N THR A 519 -14.11 -12.87 17.84
CA THR A 519 -14.28 -13.89 18.88
C THR A 519 -13.95 -13.32 20.26
N ASP A 520 -14.46 -13.94 21.31
CA ASP A 520 -13.97 -13.75 22.69
C ASP A 520 -12.88 -14.77 23.07
N GLY A 521 -12.41 -15.57 22.12
CA GLY A 521 -11.42 -16.62 22.32
C GLY A 521 -11.97 -17.89 22.98
N GLN A 522 -13.19 -17.89 23.52
CA GLN A 522 -13.66 -18.99 24.38
C GLN A 522 -15.03 -19.52 24.03
N THR A 523 -16.00 -18.65 23.78
CA THR A 523 -17.42 -19.03 23.76
C THR A 523 -18.09 -18.81 22.41
N PHE A 524 -17.59 -17.90 21.57
CA PHE A 524 -18.20 -17.67 20.26
C PHE A 524 -17.21 -17.29 19.16
N ILE A 525 -17.66 -17.42 17.91
CA ILE A 525 -17.02 -16.84 16.74
C ILE A 525 -18.11 -16.12 15.93
N ASP A 526 -17.87 -14.86 15.58
CA ASP A 526 -18.64 -14.09 14.62
C ASP A 526 -18.08 -14.31 13.23
N LEU A 527 -18.99 -14.52 12.27
CA LEU A 527 -18.69 -14.87 10.90
C LEU A 527 -19.39 -13.89 9.94
N CYS A 528 -18.68 -13.43 8.92
CA CYS A 528 -19.28 -12.77 7.76
C CYS A 528 -19.66 -13.84 6.74
N VAL A 529 -20.90 -13.80 6.25
CA VAL A 529 -21.42 -14.72 5.22
C VAL A 529 -21.54 -13.96 3.90
N GLU A 530 -21.05 -14.56 2.82
CA GLU A 530 -21.07 -13.94 1.49
C GLU A 530 -22.48 -13.49 1.09
N GLY A 531 -22.60 -12.24 0.65
CA GLY A 531 -23.89 -11.64 0.27
C GLY A 531 -24.78 -11.19 1.44
N SER A 532 -24.26 -11.12 2.67
CA SER A 532 -25.00 -10.64 3.84
C SER A 532 -24.29 -9.46 4.54
N ASP A 533 -25.05 -8.42 4.88
CA ASP A 533 -24.55 -7.19 5.53
C ASP A 533 -24.51 -7.30 7.07
N GLY A 534 -24.23 -8.47 7.63
CA GLY A 534 -24.28 -8.68 9.09
C GLY A 534 -23.49 -9.89 9.57
N LEU A 535 -23.45 -10.07 10.89
CA LEU A 535 -22.62 -11.06 11.56
C LEU A 535 -23.43 -12.30 11.97
N TYR A 536 -22.87 -13.48 11.73
CA TYR A 536 -23.41 -14.77 12.10
C TYR A 536 -22.57 -15.36 13.22
N ARG A 537 -23.10 -15.28 14.45
CA ARG A 537 -22.46 -15.80 15.64
C ARG A 537 -22.73 -17.29 15.80
N ILE A 538 -21.66 -18.07 15.77
CA ILE A 538 -21.67 -19.46 16.24
C ILE A 538 -21.13 -19.52 17.67
N TYR A 539 -21.69 -20.41 18.49
CA TYR A 539 -21.17 -20.65 19.83
C TYR A 539 -20.32 -21.91 19.83
N ILE A 540 -19.14 -21.80 20.42
CA ILE A 540 -18.14 -22.83 20.44
C ILE A 540 -17.86 -23.30 21.86
N GLY A 541 -17.35 -24.51 21.96
CA GLY A 541 -16.83 -25.10 23.18
C GLY A 541 -15.63 -25.97 22.83
N ARG A 542 -14.85 -26.31 23.85
CA ARG A 542 -13.68 -27.17 23.71
C ARG A 542 -13.88 -28.45 24.49
N ASP A 543 -13.55 -29.59 23.88
CA ASP A 543 -13.65 -30.89 24.52
C ASP A 543 -12.35 -31.28 25.27
N ASP A 544 -12.38 -32.43 25.94
CA ASP A 544 -11.26 -32.93 26.75
C ASP A 544 -10.00 -33.28 25.93
N ILE A 545 -10.11 -33.37 24.60
CA ILE A 545 -9.00 -33.61 23.68
C ILE A 545 -8.65 -32.36 22.85
N SER A 546 -9.03 -31.18 23.35
CA SER A 546 -8.72 -29.88 22.78
C SER A 546 -9.39 -29.56 21.43
N SER A 547 -10.38 -30.35 21.00
CA SER A 547 -11.13 -30.13 19.76
C SER A 547 -12.27 -29.14 19.98
N TRP A 548 -12.49 -28.28 18.99
CA TRP A 548 -13.54 -27.26 19.02
C TRP A 548 -14.84 -27.77 18.40
N TYR A 549 -15.96 -27.54 19.08
CA TYR A 549 -17.29 -27.97 18.64
C TYR A 549 -18.34 -26.88 18.84
N LEU A 550 -19.44 -26.97 18.08
CA LEU A 550 -20.61 -26.11 18.22
C LEU A 550 -21.42 -26.48 19.48
N THR A 551 -21.59 -25.54 20.39
CA THR A 551 -22.39 -25.77 21.61
C THR A 551 -23.89 -25.71 21.32
N TYR A 552 -24.30 -25.02 20.26
CA TYR A 552 -25.68 -24.93 19.81
C TYR A 552 -25.97 -26.00 18.76
N LYS A 553 -26.74 -27.04 19.13
CA LYS A 553 -26.99 -28.22 18.28
C LYS A 553 -28.42 -28.32 17.77
N ASP A 554 -29.29 -27.38 18.16
CA ASP A 554 -30.69 -27.40 17.74
C ASP A 554 -30.81 -27.18 16.23
N GLY A 555 -31.27 -28.21 15.52
CA GLY A 555 -31.36 -28.21 14.05
C GLY A 555 -30.12 -28.74 13.35
N LEU A 556 -28.99 -28.92 14.04
CA LEU A 556 -27.76 -29.47 13.46
C LEU A 556 -27.91 -30.97 13.22
N VAL A 557 -27.53 -31.43 12.02
CA VAL A 557 -27.52 -32.85 11.66
C VAL A 557 -26.07 -33.30 11.42
N GLY A 558 -25.65 -34.35 12.12
CA GLY A 558 -24.31 -34.92 11.99
C GLY A 558 -23.34 -34.46 13.08
N SER A 559 -22.06 -34.34 12.74
CA SER A 559 -21.00 -33.92 13.66
C SER A 559 -21.14 -32.43 14.04
N ASP A 560 -20.75 -32.10 15.26
CA ASP A 560 -20.68 -30.73 15.79
C ASP A 560 -19.25 -30.19 15.87
N LEU A 561 -18.25 -30.97 15.48
CA LEU A 561 -16.86 -30.51 15.39
C LEU A 561 -16.75 -29.41 14.33
N LEU A 562 -16.04 -28.32 14.63
CA LEU A 562 -15.84 -27.22 13.69
C LEU A 562 -15.22 -27.72 12.37
N THR A 563 -14.29 -28.66 12.44
CA THR A 563 -13.62 -29.26 11.27
C THR A 563 -14.56 -30.05 10.36
N ASP A 564 -15.71 -30.49 10.88
CA ASP A 564 -16.73 -31.19 10.09
C ASP A 564 -17.89 -30.26 9.69
N CYS A 565 -17.90 -29.03 10.20
CA CYS A 565 -18.93 -28.03 9.89
C CYS A 565 -18.48 -27.09 8.77
N PHE A 566 -17.16 -26.97 8.54
CA PHE A 566 -16.59 -26.08 7.53
C PHE A 566 -15.59 -26.81 6.65
N ASP A 567 -15.66 -26.57 5.35
CA ASP A 567 -14.69 -27.00 4.35
C ASP A 567 -13.71 -25.87 4.04
N GLY A 568 -12.55 -26.21 3.45
CA GLY A 568 -11.52 -25.24 3.06
C GLY A 568 -10.58 -24.81 4.19
N LEU A 569 -10.67 -25.46 5.36
CA LEU A 569 -9.80 -25.16 6.50
C LEU A 569 -8.34 -25.49 6.17
N VAL A 570 -7.47 -24.49 6.23
CA VAL A 570 -6.01 -24.65 6.10
C VAL A 570 -5.38 -24.34 7.45
N PHE A 571 -4.92 -25.37 8.16
CA PHE A 571 -4.14 -25.18 9.38
C PHE A 571 -2.65 -25.17 9.01
N ALA A 572 -1.90 -24.16 9.43
CA ALA A 572 -0.44 -24.31 9.47
C ALA A 572 -0.12 -25.40 10.50
N GLY A 573 0.75 -26.32 10.11
CA GLY A 573 0.96 -27.62 10.77
C GLY A 573 1.37 -27.56 12.22
#